data_AF-E0PEI8-F1
#
_entry.id   AF-E0PEI8-F1
#
_cell.length_a   1.000
_cell.length_b   1.000
_cell.length_c   1.000
_cell.angle_alpha   90.00
_cell.angle_beta   90.00
_cell.angle_gamma   90.00
#
_symmetry.space_group_name_H-M   'P 1'
#
loop_
_entity.id
_entity.type
_entity.pdbx_description
1 polymer ?
#
loop_
_entity_poly.entity_id
_entity_poly.type
_entity_poly.pdbx_seq_one_letter_code
_entity_poly.pdbx_strand_id
1 'polypeptide(L)' 'MGDKPISFRDKDGNFVSAADVWNAEKLEELFNTLNPNRRLRLEREKLAKEKADEAKDQES' A
#
# COMPACT_ATOMS: atom_id res chain seq x y z
N MET A 1 10.30 -1.51 34.62
CA MET A 1 10.54 -2.57 33.63
C MET A 1 10.81 -1.87 32.32
N GLY A 2 12.03 -1.95 31.79
CA GLY A 2 12.41 -1.22 30.58
C GLY A 2 11.65 -1.75 29.38
N ASP A 3 10.99 -0.86 28.64
CA ASP A 3 10.47 -1.18 27.31
C ASP A 3 11.64 -1.72 26.48
N LYS A 4 11.59 -3.01 26.15
CA LYS A 4 12.51 -3.55 25.16
C LYS A 4 12.12 -2.87 23.86
N PRO A 5 13.00 -2.08 23.23
CA PRO A 5 12.70 -1.57 21.90
C PRO A 5 12.41 -2.77 21.02
N ILE A 6 11.25 -2.78 20.36
CA ILE A 6 10.91 -3.80 19.36
C ILE A 6 11.84 -3.52 18.18
N SER A 7 13.04 -4.08 18.26
CA SER A 7 14.06 -3.89 17.25
C SER A 7 13.93 -4.96 16.19
N PHE A 8 13.52 -4.56 14.99
CA PHE A 8 13.58 -5.43 13.82
C PHE A 8 15.04 -5.48 13.32
N ARG A 9 15.55 -6.69 13.09
CA ARG A 9 16.86 -6.89 12.48
C ARG A 9 16.69 -7.53 11.12
N ASP A 10 17.48 -7.10 10.14
CA ASP A 10 17.55 -7.75 8.84
C ASP A 10 18.33 -9.08 8.93
N LYS A 11 18.45 -9.78 7.79
CA LYS A 11 19.14 -11.07 7.70
C LYS A 11 20.64 -10.95 8.01
N ASP A 12 21.19 -9.75 7.90
CA ASP A 12 22.59 -9.42 8.13
C ASP A 12 22.84 -8.93 9.56
N GLY A 13 21.80 -8.87 10.39
CA GLY A 13 21.87 -8.49 11.80
C GLY A 13 21.87 -6.98 12.06
N ASN A 14 21.69 -6.15 11.03
CA ASN A 14 21.56 -4.70 11.16
C ASN A 14 20.18 -4.33 11.67
N PHE A 15 20.12 -3.29 12.49
CA PHE A 15 18.86 -2.71 12.93
C PHE A 15 18.21 -1.95 11.77
N VAL A 16 16.99 -2.35 11.42
CA VAL A 16 16.21 -1.73 10.36
C VAL A 16 14.99 -1.04 10.96
N SER A 17 14.68 0.15 10.47
CA SER A 17 13.47 0.86 10.88
C SER A 17 12.25 0.07 10.41
N ALA A 18 11.16 0.17 11.16
CA ALA A 18 9.88 -0.38 10.71
C ALA A 18 9.47 0.19 9.33
N ALA A 19 9.85 1.42 9.02
CA ALA A 19 9.65 2.04 7.71
C ALA A 19 10.44 1.33 6.59
N ASP A 20 11.66 0.85 6.87
CA ASP A 20 12.49 0.13 5.90
C ASP A 20 11.95 -1.29 5.67
N VAL A 21 11.40 -1.90 6.72
CA VAL A 21 10.81 -3.23 6.66
C VAL A 21 9.51 -3.23 5.88
N TRP A 22 8.67 -2.20 6.03
CA TRP A 22 7.37 -2.06 5.38
C TRP A 22 7.45 -1.21 4.11
N ASN A 23 8.12 -1.75 3.08
CA ASN A 23 8.17 -1.14 1.76
C ASN A 23 6.81 -1.20 1.03
N ALA A 24 6.65 -0.40 -0.03
CA ALA A 24 5.42 -0.34 -0.82
C ALA A 24 4.98 -1.71 -1.35
N GLU A 25 5.94 -2.55 -1.77
CA GLU A 25 5.68 -3.89 -2.29
C GLU A 25 5.09 -4.83 -1.24
N LYS A 26 5.68 -4.89 -0.03
CA LYS A 26 5.16 -5.72 1.08
C LYS A 26 3.81 -5.23 1.57
N LEU A 27 3.62 -3.91 1.62
CA LEU A 27 2.32 -3.36 1.97
C LEU A 27 1.28 -3.73 0.92
N GLU A 28 1.61 -3.65 -0.36
CA GLU A 28 0.72 -4.04 -1.45
C GLU A 28 0.37 -5.54 -1.41
N GLU A 29 1.36 -6.40 -1.20
CA GLU A 29 1.15 -7.84 -1.00
C GLU A 29 0.22 -8.11 0.18
N LEU A 30 0.50 -7.49 1.34
CA LEU A 30 -0.32 -7.61 2.53
C LEU A 30 -1.76 -7.16 2.29
N PHE A 31 -1.95 -6.03 1.61
CA PHE A 31 -3.28 -5.54 1.25
C PHE A 31 -4.01 -6.48 0.29
N ASN A 32 -3.31 -7.12 -0.63
CA ASN A 32 -3.91 -8.09 -1.54
C ASN A 32 -4.30 -9.39 -0.81
N THR A 33 -3.50 -9.84 0.15
CA THR A 33 -3.80 -11.02 0.97
C THR A 33 -4.96 -10.78 1.94
N LEU A 34 -4.96 -9.65 2.66
CA LEU A 34 -5.97 -9.33 3.67
C LEU A 34 -7.25 -8.74 3.07
N ASN A 35 -7.17 -8.11 1.90
CA ASN A 35 -8.32 -7.56 1.20
C ASN A 35 -8.27 -7.93 -0.30
N PRO A 36 -8.64 -9.18 -0.65
CA PRO A 36 -8.66 -9.62 -2.04
C PRO A 36 -9.63 -8.79 -2.92
N ASN A 37 -10.67 -8.20 -2.33
CA ASN A 37 -11.62 -7.32 -3.02
C ASN A 37 -11.05 -5.92 -3.33
N ARG A 38 -9.86 -5.57 -2.80
CA ARG A 38 -9.19 -4.29 -3.07
C ARG A 38 -8.94 -4.08 -4.55
N ARG A 39 -8.55 -5.13 -5.28
CA ARG A 39 -8.29 -5.06 -6.72
C ARG A 39 -9.53 -4.58 -7.49
N LEU A 40 -10.68 -5.16 -7.20
CA LEU A 40 -11.96 -4.79 -7.81
C LEU A 40 -12.36 -3.35 -7.49
N ARG A 41 -12.07 -2.88 -6.27
CA ARG A 41 -12.33 -1.49 -5.88
C ARG A 41 -11.44 -0.52 -6.66
N LEU A 42 -10.14 -0.83 -6.79
CA LEU A 42 -9.19 0.01 -7.52
C LEU A 42 -9.53 0.09 -9.02
N GLU A 43 -9.94 -1.02 -9.62
CA GLU A 43 -10.40 -1.02 -11.03
C GLU A 43 -11.65 -0.16 -11.21
N ARG A 44 -12.62 -0.25 -10.28
CA ARG A 44 -13.82 0.61 -10.30
C ARG A 44 -13.49 2.09 -10.11
N GLU A 45 -12.58 2.41 -9.20
CA GLU A 45 -12.13 3.79 -8.95
C GLU A 45 -11.40 4.36 -10.16
N LYS A 46 -10.53 3.58 -10.82
CA LYS A 46 -9.88 3.99 -12.08
C LYS A 46 -10.90 4.26 -13.17
N LEU A 47 -11.84 3.34 -13.40
CA LEU A 47 -12.88 3.52 -14.41
C LEU A 47 -13.79 4.72 -14.10
N ALA A 48 -14.11 4.94 -12.82
CA ALA A 48 -14.90 6.10 -12.41
C ALA A 48 -14.13 7.42 -12.62
N LYS A 49 -12.82 7.41 -12.38
CA LYS A 49 -11.96 8.57 -12.61
C LYS A 49 -11.80 8.86 -14.11
N GLU A 50 -11.56 7.84 -14.93
CA GLU A 50 -11.51 7.95 -16.40
C GLU A 50 -12.81 8.54 -16.93
N LYS A 51 -13.97 8.03 -16.50
CA LYS A 51 -15.27 8.60 -16.88
C LYS A 51 -15.46 10.04 -16.41
N ALA A 52 -14.97 10.39 -15.22
CA ALA A 52 -15.07 11.75 -14.70
C ALA A 52 -14.16 12.73 -15.45
N ASP A 53 -12.99 12.26 -15.89
CA ASP A 53 -12.05 13.05 -16.68
C ASP A 53 -12.57 13.19 -18.13
N GLU A 54 -13.09 12.12 -18.75
CA GLU A 54 -13.79 12.17 -20.04
C GLU A 54 -15.01 13.12 -20.03
N ALA A 55 -15.78 13.14 -18.94
CA ALA A 55 -16.91 14.05 -18.79
C ALA A 55 -16.47 15.52 -18.70
N LYS A 56 -15.34 15.82 -18.04
CA LYS A 56 -14.78 17.17 -17.98
C LYS A 56 -14.22 17.65 -19.32
N ASP A 57 -13.64 16.73 -20.09
CA ASP A 57 -13.10 17.03 -21.42
C ASP A 57 -14.20 17.27 -22.45
N GLN A 58 -15.39 16.69 -22.27
CA GLN A 58 -16.58 16.96 -23.10
C GLN A 58 -17.31 18.27 -22.74
N GLU A 59 -17.02 18.85 -21.57
CA GLU A 59 -17.65 20.07 -21.05
C GLU A 59 -16.75 21.32 -21.21
N SER A 60 -15.54 21.18 -21.77
CA SER A 60 -14.61 22.28 -22.10
C SER A 60 -14.59 22.66 -23.59
#